data_AF-A0A259S7Y0-F1
#
_entry.id   AF-A0A259S7Y0-F1
#
_cell.length_a   1.000
_cell.length_b   1.000
_cell.length_c   1.000
_cell.angle_alpha   90.00
_cell.angle_beta   90.00
_cell.angle_gamma   90.00
#
_symmetry.space_group_name_H-M   'P 1'
#
loop_
_entity.id
_entity.type
_entity.pdbx_description
1 polymer ?
#
loop_
_entity_poly.entity_id
_entity_poly.type
_entity_poly.pdbx_seq_one_letter_code
_entity_poly.pdbx_strand_id
1 'polypeptide(L)'
;MQMSEARYEFHPFSIGVTKADFPIPAKAGWPFPRGITISFSHLELYVFNLRTHVARAQVESLERGPGFIRIRWLTGTAIINSVTGMDEIRRAFVAAGYRFDE
;
A
#
# COMPACT_ATOMS: atom_id res chain seq x y z
N MET A 1 -8.18 -12.58 -25.63
CA MET A 1 -8.91 -11.49 -24.94
C MET A 1 -8.13 -11.18 -23.67
N GLN A 2 -7.39 -10.07 -23.65
CA GLN A 2 -6.55 -9.71 -22.50
C GLN A 2 -7.49 -9.15 -21.43
N MET A 3 -7.83 -9.98 -20.42
CA MET A 3 -8.61 -9.50 -19.28
C MET A 3 -7.73 -8.48 -18.54
N SER A 4 -8.13 -7.22 -18.54
CA SER A 4 -7.50 -6.20 -17.72
C SER A 4 -7.66 -6.59 -16.25
N GLU A 5 -6.56 -6.83 -15.54
CA GLU A 5 -6.61 -7.07 -14.10
C GLU A 5 -7.30 -5.88 -13.41
N ALA A 6 -8.18 -6.16 -12.43
CA ALA A 6 -8.79 -5.12 -11.62
C ALA A 6 -7.69 -4.33 -10.88
N ARG A 7 -7.73 -3.00 -11.02
CA ARG A 7 -6.76 -2.07 -10.46
C ARG A 7 -7.50 -1.00 -9.67
N TYR A 8 -7.08 -0.80 -8.42
CA TYR A 8 -7.69 0.16 -7.50
C TYR A 8 -6.66 1.20 -7.10
N GLU A 9 -7.01 2.48 -7.20
CA GLU A 9 -6.11 3.59 -6.90
C GLU A 9 -6.66 4.47 -5.80
N PHE A 10 -5.81 4.83 -4.83
CA PHE A 10 -6.19 5.65 -3.70
C PHE A 10 -5.14 6.72 -3.41
N HIS A 11 -5.61 7.87 -2.92
CA HIS A 11 -4.80 8.96 -2.40
C HIS A 11 -5.05 9.14 -0.90
N PRO A 12 -4.53 8.23 -0.05
CA PRO A 12 -4.76 8.26 1.38
C PRO A 12 -4.17 9.52 2.02
N PHE A 13 -4.55 9.79 3.28
CA PHE A 13 -4.08 10.98 3.99
C PHE A 13 -2.56 11.00 4.15
N SER A 14 -1.95 9.86 4.48
CA SER A 14 -0.49 9.72 4.53
C SER A 14 -0.01 8.32 4.16
N ILE A 15 1.19 8.23 3.60
CA ILE A 15 1.91 6.98 3.37
C ILE A 15 3.34 7.14 3.89
N GLY A 16 3.82 6.15 4.64
CA GLY A 16 5.23 5.97 4.96
C GLY A 16 5.75 4.67 4.37
N VAL A 17 6.95 4.69 3.79
CA VAL A 17 7.66 3.52 3.23
C VAL A 17 9.06 3.48 3.82
N THR A 18 9.43 2.35 4.40
CA THR A 18 10.78 2.04 4.85
C THR A 18 11.30 0.86 4.04
N LYS A 19 12.52 0.94 3.52
CA LYS A 19 13.17 -0.18 2.83
C LYS A 19 14.46 -0.55 3.55
N ALA A 20 14.87 -1.82 3.50
CA ALA A 20 16.08 -2.29 4.17
C ALA A 20 17.37 -1.67 3.60
N ASP A 21 17.38 -1.37 2.30
CA ASP A 21 18.47 -0.68 1.60
C ASP A 21 18.48 0.85 1.85
N PHE A 22 17.40 1.39 2.43
CA PHE A 22 17.28 2.80 2.76
C PHE A 22 16.58 2.98 4.12
N PRO A 23 17.33 2.97 5.24
CA PRO A 23 16.75 2.91 6.57
C PRO A 23 16.04 4.20 7.01
N ILE A 24 16.11 5.28 6.21
CA ILE A 24 15.38 6.53 6.46
C ILE A 24 13.99 6.39 5.83
N PRO A 25 12.90 6.35 6.62
CA PRO A 25 11.56 6.17 6.05
C PRO A 25 11.17 7.36 5.16
N ALA A 26 10.79 7.10 3.92
CA ALA A 26 10.14 8.09 3.07
C ALA A 26 8.68 8.24 3.51
N LYS A 27 8.24 9.44 3.88
CA LYS A 27 6.87 9.70 4.35
C LYS A 27 6.27 10.92 3.66
N ALA A 28 5.06 10.79 3.13
CA ALA A 28 4.30 11.90 2.57
C ALA A 28 2.89 11.92 3.17
N GLY A 29 2.39 13.12 3.43
CA GLY A 29 1.01 13.38 3.84
C GLY A 29 0.40 14.48 2.97
N TRP A 30 -0.91 14.72 3.10
CA TRP A 30 -1.54 15.86 2.44
C TRP A 30 -0.84 17.18 2.83
N PRO A 31 -0.54 18.10 1.88
CA PRO A 31 -0.93 18.11 0.46
C PRO A 31 0.13 17.51 -0.50
N PHE A 32 1.17 16.85 0.01
CA PHE A 32 2.27 16.34 -0.80
C PHE A 32 1.86 15.12 -1.64
N PRO A 33 2.55 14.83 -2.77
CA PRO A 33 2.25 13.69 -3.61
C PRO A 33 2.37 12.35 -2.84
N ARG A 34 1.30 11.55 -2.90
CA ARG A 34 1.20 10.20 -2.31
C ARG A 34 0.11 9.38 -2.98
N GLY A 35 0.25 8.07 -2.98
CA GLY A 35 -0.79 7.17 -3.50
C GLY A 35 -0.47 5.70 -3.31
N ILE A 36 -1.49 4.87 -3.37
CA ILE A 36 -1.36 3.43 -3.50
C ILE A 36 -2.17 2.94 -4.70
N THR A 37 -1.57 2.08 -5.51
CA THR A 37 -2.28 1.21 -6.46
C THR A 37 -2.27 -0.22 -5.94
N ILE A 38 -3.43 -0.85 -5.94
CA ILE A 38 -3.64 -2.24 -5.54
C ILE A 38 -4.11 -3.02 -6.78
N SER A 39 -3.42 -4.11 -7.11
CA SER A 39 -3.78 -5.02 -8.19
C SER A 39 -3.63 -6.47 -7.74
N PHE A 40 -4.12 -7.43 -8.52
CA PHE A 40 -3.98 -8.85 -8.18
C PHE A 40 -2.52 -9.31 -8.07
N SER A 41 -1.61 -8.71 -8.86
CA SER A 41 -0.22 -9.16 -9.02
C SER A 41 0.79 -8.36 -8.19
N HIS A 42 0.51 -7.10 -7.89
CA HIS A 42 1.45 -6.20 -7.22
C HIS A 42 0.77 -5.00 -6.55
N LEU A 43 1.56 -4.33 -5.71
CA LEU A 43 1.26 -3.02 -5.14
C LEU A 43 2.22 -1.98 -5.72
N GLU A 44 1.71 -0.77 -5.94
CA GLU A 44 2.54 0.41 -6.18
C GLU A 44 2.31 1.42 -5.07
N LEU A 45 3.38 1.79 -4.38
CA LEU A 45 3.36 2.82 -3.34
C LEU A 45 4.10 4.04 -3.87
N TYR A 46 3.43 5.19 -3.80
CA TYR A 46 3.96 6.46 -4.26
C TYR A 46 4.08 7.42 -3.07
N VAL A 47 5.26 7.98 -2.87
CA VAL A 47 5.61 8.92 -1.79
C VAL A 47 6.56 9.97 -2.37
N PHE A 48 6.13 11.22 -2.51
CA PHE A 48 6.88 12.26 -3.25
C PHE A 48 7.29 11.80 -4.65
N ASN A 49 8.58 11.72 -4.96
CA ASN A 49 9.13 11.20 -6.23
C ASN A 49 9.50 9.71 -6.15
N LEU A 50 9.33 9.08 -4.99
CA LEU A 50 9.64 7.67 -4.79
C LEU A 50 8.45 6.81 -5.21
N ARG A 51 8.72 5.87 -6.12
CA ARG A 51 7.81 4.79 -6.46
C ARG A 51 8.38 3.47 -5.93
N THR A 52 7.57 2.71 -5.23
CA THR A 52 7.93 1.40 -4.68
C THR A 52 6.96 0.36 -5.22
N HIS A 53 7.48 -0.48 -6.12
CA HIS A 53 6.80 -1.66 -6.62
C HIS A 53 7.02 -2.82 -5.64
N VAL A 54 5.95 -3.48 -5.22
CA VAL A 54 5.99 -4.66 -4.35
C VAL A 54 5.20 -5.76 -5.03
N ALA A 55 5.89 -6.80 -5.50
CA ALA A 55 5.21 -7.96 -6.07
C ALA A 55 4.38 -8.65 -4.98
N ARG A 56 3.18 -9.14 -5.31
CA ARG A 56 2.31 -9.79 -4.33
C ARG A 56 3.00 -10.96 -3.62
N ALA A 57 3.79 -11.73 -4.35
CA ALA A 57 4.55 -12.86 -3.80
C ALA A 57 5.59 -12.45 -2.73
N GLN A 58 5.93 -11.17 -2.64
CA GLN A 58 6.85 -10.63 -1.63
C GLN A 58 6.12 -10.10 -0.40
N VAL A 59 4.80 -9.86 -0.48
CA VAL A 59 4.01 -9.37 0.66
C VAL A 59 3.90 -10.49 1.69
N GLU A 60 4.43 -10.23 2.87
CA GLU A 60 4.46 -11.18 3.99
C GLU A 60 3.22 -11.07 4.86
N SER A 61 2.84 -9.84 5.20
CA SER A 61 1.73 -9.56 6.11
C SER A 61 1.00 -8.28 5.73
N LEU A 62 -0.29 -8.25 6.04
CA LEU A 62 -1.16 -7.08 5.98
C LEU A 62 -1.92 -6.95 7.30
N GLU A 63 -1.61 -5.93 8.07
CA GLU A 63 -2.22 -5.72 9.37
C GLU A 63 -3.12 -4.49 9.33
N ARG A 64 -4.32 -4.59 9.90
CA ARG A 64 -5.23 -3.46 10.07
C ARG A 64 -5.15 -2.98 11.52
N GLY A 65 -4.70 -1.75 11.71
CA GLY A 65 -4.78 -1.07 13.01
C GLY A 65 -5.80 0.06 13.03
N PRO A 66 -5.94 0.79 14.16
CA PRO A 66 -6.84 1.95 14.24
C PRO A 66 -6.42 3.05 13.26
N GLY A 67 -7.17 3.23 12.18
CA GLY A 67 -6.91 4.29 11.19
C GLY A 67 -5.74 4.05 10.23
N PHE A 68 -5.07 2.89 10.29
CA PHE A 68 -4.00 2.53 9.36
C PHE A 68 -4.05 1.09 8.80
N ILE A 69 -3.43 0.88 7.64
CA ILE A 69 -3.05 -0.43 7.11
C ILE A 69 -1.52 -0.50 7.07
N ARG A 70 -0.95 -1.54 7.66
CA ARG A 70 0.48 -1.84 7.56
C ARG A 70 0.69 -2.96 6.57
N ILE A 71 1.67 -2.77 5.70
CA ILE A 71 2.08 -3.72 4.67
C ILE A 71 3.53 -4.08 4.96
N ARG A 72 3.83 -5.36 5.10
CA ARG A 72 5.22 -5.82 5.19
C ARG A 72 5.55 -6.69 3.99
N TRP A 73 6.78 -6.56 3.51
CA TRP A 73 7.38 -7.45 2.53
C TRP A 73 8.83 -7.73 2.92
N LEU A 74 9.44 -8.73 2.29
CA LEU A 74 10.79 -9.24 2.61
C LEU A 74 11.85 -8.17 2.91
N THR A 75 11.78 -7.02 2.25
CA THR A 75 12.79 -5.96 2.32
C THR A 75 12.25 -4.60 2.75
N GLY A 76 11.04 -4.53 3.31
CA GLY A 76 10.47 -3.25 3.71
C GLY A 76 9.10 -3.29 4.34
N THR A 77 8.62 -2.10 4.66
CA THR A 77 7.31 -1.90 5.30
C THR A 77 6.69 -0.61 4.81
N ALA A 78 5.37 -0.61 4.67
CA ALA A 78 4.59 0.59 4.45
C ALA A 78 3.49 0.75 5.49
N ILE A 79 3.18 1.98 5.84
CA ILE A 79 2.03 2.34 6.66
C ILE A 79 1.20 3.34 5.88
N ILE A 80 -0.06 3.01 5.68
CA ILE A 80 -1.06 3.82 4.98
C ILE A 80 -2.07 4.29 6.00
N ASN A 81 -2.20 5.60 6.18
CA ASN A 81 -3.22 6.19 7.04
C ASN A 81 -4.20 6.98 6.19
N SER A 82 -5.47 6.91 6.55
CA SER A 82 -6.52 7.69 5.92
C SER A 82 -7.54 8.12 6.96
N VAL A 83 -7.96 9.38 6.89
CA VAL A 83 -9.02 9.93 7.76
C VAL A 83 -10.38 9.33 7.37
N THR A 84 -10.58 9.05 6.08
CA THR A 84 -11.79 8.45 5.52
C THR A 84 -11.44 7.37 4.49
N GLY A 85 -12.38 6.51 4.11
CA GLY A 85 -12.19 5.53 3.02
C GLY A 85 -11.27 4.35 3.33
N MET A 86 -10.87 4.16 4.59
CA MET A 86 -9.99 3.04 4.93
C MET A 86 -10.63 1.66 4.72
N ASP A 87 -11.95 1.57 4.90
CA ASP A 87 -12.70 0.35 4.58
C ASP A 87 -12.77 0.08 3.07
N GLU A 88 -12.76 1.12 2.24
CA GLU A 88 -12.67 0.98 0.78
C GLU A 88 -11.30 0.46 0.36
N ILE A 89 -10.23 1.00 0.95
CA ILE A 89 -8.87 0.52 0.74
C ILE A 89 -8.76 -0.96 1.17
N ARG A 90 -9.30 -1.32 2.35
CA ARG A 90 -9.36 -2.71 2.81
C ARG A 90 -10.13 -3.60 1.83
N ARG A 91 -11.31 -3.18 1.37
CA ARG A 91 -12.11 -3.95 0.40
C ARG A 91 -11.36 -4.14 -0.92
N ALA A 92 -10.60 -3.14 -1.38
CA ALA A 92 -9.77 -3.26 -2.57
C ALA A 92 -8.64 -4.29 -2.39
N PHE A 93 -7.96 -4.33 -1.23
CA PHE A 93 -7.00 -5.40 -0.92
C PHE A 93 -7.65 -6.79 -0.98
N VAL A 94 -8.80 -6.96 -0.35
CA VAL A 94 -9.52 -8.25 -0.37
C VAL A 94 -9.98 -8.62 -1.78
N ALA A 95 -10.51 -7.67 -2.55
CA ALA A 95 -10.94 -7.90 -3.93
C ALA A 95 -9.77 -8.25 -4.87
N ALA A 96 -8.58 -7.70 -4.61
CA ALA A 96 -7.34 -8.07 -5.30
C ALA A 96 -6.73 -9.40 -4.81
N GLY A 97 -7.36 -10.08 -3.84
CA GLY A 97 -6.96 -11.39 -3.34
C GLY A 97 -5.92 -11.36 -2.21
N TYR A 98 -5.64 -10.19 -1.63
CA TYR A 98 -4.81 -10.12 -0.43
C TYR A 98 -5.61 -10.52 0.81
N ARG A 99 -4.90 -11.03 1.83
CA ARG A 99 -5.47 -11.43 3.12
C ARG A 99 -4.85 -10.57 4.22
N PHE A 100 -5.67 -10.19 5.19
CA PHE A 100 -5.20 -9.52 6.40
C PHE A 100 -4.92 -10.55 7.47
N ASP A 101 -3.88 -10.30 8.24
CA ASP A 101 -3.59 -11.04 9.47
C ASP A 101 -4.50 -10.47 10.56
N GLU A 102 -5.33 -11.33 11.14
CA GLU A 102 -6.30 -11.00 12.20
C GLU A 102 -5.65 -11.04 13.59
#